data_AF-A0A2G6MVS9-F1
#
_entry.id   AF-A0A2G6MVS9-F1
#
_cell.length_a   1.000
_cell.length_b   1.000
_cell.length_c   1.000
_cell.angle_alpha   90.00
_cell.angle_beta   90.00
_cell.angle_gamma   90.00
#
_symmetry.space_group_name_H-M   'P 1'
#
loop_
_entity.id
_entity.type
_entity.pdbx_description
1 polymer ?
#
loop_
_entity_poly.entity_id
_entity_poly.type
_entity_poly.pdbx_seq_one_letter_code
_entity_poly.pdbx_strand_id
1 'polypeptide(L)'
;MRDCIQVQLCKRLPSFQPNTMKSVFQSFLKQKKEPVIEELAPERSDIQEPEETISKVTRVALQGDIALIAIDDILQLIHHASLTGELEVHASGNSGSFFFSKGMLVFGMLESNQKMLGEILMHEQLITAEQLDECLALHEKGGRRQRLGSILIEQGYLHPDNLTSSLRRQIKEAFFEALGWIEGSFLFHSNQIPSGERTLVSERVDHLLLEGMVSLDENKAL
;
A
#
# COMPACT_ATOMS: atom_id res chain seq x y z
N MET A 1 -38.37 3.02 49.09
CA MET A 1 -38.86 4.38 48.78
C MET A 1 -37.72 5.34 49.10
N ARG A 2 -37.15 5.99 48.07
CA ARG A 2 -36.39 7.26 48.08
C ARG A 2 -35.04 7.28 48.85
N ASP A 3 -33.92 7.44 48.14
CA ASP A 3 -33.19 8.71 47.86
C ASP A 3 -32.52 9.26 49.15
N CYS A 4 -31.27 9.75 49.22
CA CYS A 4 -30.35 10.37 48.26
C CYS A 4 -28.95 10.60 48.93
N ILE A 5 -27.97 11.06 48.13
CA ILE A 5 -26.69 11.74 48.47
C ILE A 5 -25.49 10.83 48.84
N GLN A 6 -24.23 11.03 48.44
CA GLN A 6 -23.49 11.65 47.32
C GLN A 6 -21.98 11.40 47.64
N VAL A 7 -21.14 11.38 46.59
CA VAL A 7 -19.69 11.70 46.59
C VAL A 7 -18.64 10.55 46.66
N GLN A 8 -17.74 10.61 45.67
CA GLN A 8 -16.37 10.07 45.57
C GLN A 8 -16.16 8.58 45.27
N LEU A 9 -15.88 8.28 44.00
CA LEU A 9 -14.75 7.40 43.65
C LEU A 9 -14.15 7.79 42.30
N CYS A 10 -13.11 8.60 42.41
CA CYS A 10 -12.08 8.81 41.42
C CYS A 10 -11.34 7.47 41.22
N LYS A 11 -11.42 6.86 40.03
CA LYS A 11 -10.39 5.92 39.56
C LYS A 11 -10.07 6.26 38.11
N ARG A 12 -8.94 6.96 37.97
CA ARG A 12 -8.17 7.20 36.75
C ARG A 12 -8.08 5.92 35.92
N LEU A 13 -8.45 6.03 34.64
CA LEU A 13 -7.99 5.12 33.60
C LEU A 13 -6.47 5.23 33.48
N PRO A 14 -5.73 4.13 33.33
CA PRO A 14 -4.29 4.17 33.15
C PRO A 14 -3.94 4.76 31.79
N SER A 15 -3.05 5.75 31.82
CA SER A 15 -2.40 6.39 30.68
C SER A 15 -1.68 5.36 29.78
N PHE A 16 -2.10 5.27 28.52
CA PHE A 16 -1.37 4.52 27.49
C PHE A 16 -0.18 5.39 27.04
N GLN A 17 1.03 4.98 27.41
CA GLN A 17 2.27 5.64 26.98
C GLN A 17 2.73 5.10 25.61
N PRO A 18 3.04 5.96 24.63
CA PRO A 18 3.55 5.53 23.34
C PRO A 18 5.08 5.44 23.42
N ASN A 19 5.62 4.21 23.47
CA ASN A 19 7.01 3.93 23.14
C ASN A 19 7.22 2.42 23.17
N THR A 20 7.51 1.81 22.02
CA THR A 20 8.59 0.84 21.78
C THR A 20 8.47 0.29 20.35
N MET A 21 9.01 1.01 19.35
CA MET A 21 9.37 0.41 18.05
C MET A 21 10.74 0.94 17.61
N LYS A 22 11.71 0.81 18.52
CA LYS A 22 13.15 0.95 18.24
C LYS A 22 13.85 -0.41 18.05
N SER A 23 13.12 -1.52 17.95
CA SER A 23 13.71 -2.88 18.04
C SER A 23 13.70 -3.72 16.76
N VAL A 24 13.20 -3.24 15.62
CA VAL A 24 13.28 -4.01 14.35
C VAL A 24 14.49 -3.55 13.50
N PHE A 25 14.91 -2.30 13.60
CA PHE A 25 15.95 -1.73 12.73
C PHE A 25 17.40 -1.92 13.22
N GLN A 26 17.62 -2.30 14.48
CA GLN A 26 18.99 -2.50 15.04
C GLN A 26 19.52 -3.94 14.97
N SER A 27 18.70 -4.94 14.62
CA SER A 27 19.17 -6.33 14.51
C SER A 27 19.74 -6.73 13.15
N PHE A 28 19.62 -5.89 12.11
CA PHE A 28 20.02 -6.26 10.74
C PHE A 28 21.41 -5.75 10.30
N LEU A 29 22.08 -4.92 11.09
CA LEU A 29 23.39 -4.31 10.74
C LEU A 29 24.59 -4.81 11.59
N LYS A 30 24.51 -6.01 12.18
CA LYS A 30 25.64 -6.63 12.88
C LYS A 30 25.75 -8.13 12.60
N GLN A 31 26.26 -8.49 11.43
CA GLN A 31 27.12 -9.67 11.29
C GLN A 31 27.82 -9.65 9.91
N LYS A 32 28.91 -8.88 9.83
CA LYS A 32 29.91 -9.06 8.79
C LYS A 32 30.87 -10.15 9.29
N LYS A 33 30.74 -11.36 8.74
CA LYS A 33 31.79 -12.38 8.74
C LYS A 33 31.91 -12.89 7.31
N GLU A 34 32.98 -12.49 6.63
CA GLU A 34 33.49 -13.28 5.49
C GLU A 34 33.98 -14.62 6.05
N PRO A 35 33.81 -15.71 5.29
CA PRO A 35 35.01 -16.44 4.90
C PRO A 35 35.00 -17.02 3.48
N VAL A 36 36.18 -16.90 2.86
CA VAL A 36 36.97 -17.94 2.18
C VAL A 36 36.28 -18.80 1.10
N ILE A 37 36.77 -18.61 -0.13
CA ILE A 37 36.58 -19.49 -1.29
C ILE A 37 37.41 -20.76 -1.06
N GLU A 38 36.77 -21.93 -1.07
CA GLU A 38 37.46 -23.19 -1.31
C GLU A 38 36.63 -24.02 -2.31
N GLU A 39 37.22 -24.18 -3.49
CA GLU A 39 36.67 -24.80 -4.68
C GLU A 39 36.99 -26.29 -4.66
N LEU A 40 35.99 -27.17 -4.48
CA LEU A 40 36.11 -28.59 -4.80
C LEU A 40 34.72 -29.17 -5.19
N ALA A 41 34.62 -29.65 -6.41
CA ALA A 41 33.59 -30.58 -6.89
C ALA A 41 34.31 -31.84 -7.40
N PRO A 42 33.63 -32.95 -7.77
CA PRO A 42 32.27 -33.42 -7.43
C PRO A 42 32.25 -34.93 -7.03
N GLU A 43 31.25 -35.43 -6.30
CA GLU A 43 30.77 -36.82 -6.47
C GLU A 43 29.25 -36.94 -6.20
N ARG A 44 28.58 -37.75 -7.02
CA ARG A 44 27.12 -37.94 -7.15
C ARG A 44 26.57 -38.96 -6.14
N SER A 45 25.33 -38.78 -5.68
CA SER A 45 24.21 -39.75 -5.83
C SER A 45 23.05 -39.45 -4.85
N ASP A 46 21.86 -39.25 -5.43
CA ASP A 46 20.54 -39.63 -4.92
C ASP A 46 20.08 -39.15 -3.53
N ILE A 47 19.49 -37.96 -3.49
CA ILE A 47 18.43 -37.61 -2.52
C ILE A 47 17.34 -36.81 -3.26
N GLN A 48 16.09 -37.27 -3.13
CA GLN A 48 14.84 -36.62 -3.55
C GLN A 48 14.91 -35.09 -3.42
N GLU A 49 14.63 -34.35 -4.49
CA GLU A 49 14.35 -32.90 -4.42
C GLU A 49 13.17 -32.66 -3.45
N PRO A 50 13.37 -32.00 -2.29
CA PRO A 50 12.29 -31.30 -1.65
C PRO A 50 12.05 -30.02 -2.46
N GLU A 51 10.81 -29.72 -2.81
CA GLU A 51 10.41 -28.44 -3.42
C GLU A 51 10.94 -27.27 -2.58
N GLU A 52 12.10 -26.74 -2.93
CA GLU A 52 12.64 -25.51 -2.38
C GLU A 52 11.75 -24.37 -2.87
N THR A 53 10.91 -23.90 -1.95
CA THR A 53 10.20 -22.63 -2.04
C THR A 53 11.22 -21.54 -2.34
N ILE A 54 11.31 -21.13 -3.62
CA ILE A 54 12.18 -20.05 -4.06
C ILE A 54 11.77 -18.80 -3.30
N SER A 55 12.56 -18.45 -2.28
CA SER A 55 12.49 -17.19 -1.59
C SER A 55 12.68 -16.10 -2.64
N LYS A 56 11.60 -15.37 -2.92
CA LYS A 56 11.58 -14.27 -3.89
C LYS A 56 12.63 -13.26 -3.44
N VAL A 57 13.81 -13.26 -4.06
CA VAL A 57 14.91 -12.37 -3.67
C VAL A 57 14.48 -10.94 -3.96
N THR A 58 14.03 -10.23 -2.94
CA THR A 58 13.68 -8.82 -3.02
C THR A 58 14.95 -8.01 -3.23
N ARG A 59 15.21 -7.59 -4.47
CA ARG A 59 16.35 -6.74 -4.82
C ARG A 59 15.95 -5.28 -4.80
N VAL A 60 16.43 -4.55 -3.79
CA VAL A 60 16.41 -3.08 -3.77
C VAL A 60 17.28 -2.60 -4.93
N ALA A 61 16.69 -1.84 -5.85
CA ALA A 61 17.37 -1.29 -7.02
C ALA A 61 17.64 0.21 -6.89
N LEU A 62 16.77 0.95 -6.18
CA LEU A 62 16.95 2.37 -5.87
C LEU A 62 16.51 2.63 -4.43
N GLN A 63 17.17 3.56 -3.74
CA GLN A 63 16.78 4.05 -2.43
C GLN A 63 17.32 5.46 -2.24
N GLY A 64 16.59 6.32 -1.53
CA GLY A 64 17.06 7.68 -1.25
C GLY A 64 16.12 8.47 -0.34
N ASP A 65 16.46 9.75 -0.19
CA ASP A 65 15.72 10.75 0.59
C ASP A 65 14.90 11.63 -0.36
N ILE A 66 13.64 11.87 0.00
CA ILE A 66 12.69 12.65 -0.79
C ILE A 66 13.10 14.13 -0.87
N ALA A 67 13.76 14.65 0.17
CA ALA A 67 14.23 16.03 0.19
C ALA A 67 15.40 16.27 -0.78
N LEU A 68 16.07 15.20 -1.25
CA LEU A 68 17.17 15.27 -2.22
C LEU A 68 16.73 14.94 -3.65
N ILE A 69 15.81 13.99 -3.79
CA ILE A 69 15.24 13.59 -5.08
C ILE A 69 13.73 13.48 -4.89
N ALA A 70 13.00 14.38 -5.53
CA ALA A 70 11.56 14.44 -5.37
C ALA A 70 10.86 13.21 -5.98
N ILE A 71 9.65 12.91 -5.51
CA ILE A 71 8.92 11.70 -5.89
C ILE A 71 8.56 11.70 -7.38
N ASP A 72 8.21 12.85 -7.94
CA ASP A 72 7.96 13.04 -9.37
C ASP A 72 9.16 12.67 -10.24
N ASP A 73 10.39 13.04 -9.85
CA ASP A 73 11.62 12.66 -10.56
C ASP A 73 11.81 11.12 -10.58
N ILE A 74 11.56 10.45 -9.46
CA ILE A 74 11.70 8.99 -9.33
C ILE A 74 10.64 8.27 -10.17
N LEU A 75 9.40 8.76 -10.14
CA LEU A 75 8.31 8.25 -10.95
C LEU A 75 8.60 8.42 -12.44
N GLN A 76 9.13 9.58 -12.84
CA GLN A 76 9.52 9.86 -14.21
C GLN A 76 10.67 8.94 -14.66
N LEU A 77 11.65 8.67 -13.80
CA LEU A 77 12.70 7.68 -14.04
C LEU A 77 12.11 6.27 -14.26
N ILE A 78 11.23 5.80 -13.36
CA ILE A 78 10.57 4.50 -13.47
C ILE A 78 9.82 4.37 -14.80
N HIS A 79 9.10 5.42 -15.19
CA HIS A 79 8.38 5.48 -16.44
C HIS A 79 9.30 5.38 -17.66
N HIS A 80 10.29 6.27 -17.76
CA HIS A 80 11.18 6.35 -18.91
C HIS A 80 12.07 5.11 -19.08
N ALA A 81 12.60 4.58 -17.97
CA ALA A 81 13.38 3.36 -17.99
C ALA A 81 12.51 2.08 -18.10
N SER A 82 11.18 2.22 -18.20
CA SER A 82 10.22 1.11 -18.29
C SER A 82 10.39 0.08 -17.16
N LEU A 83 10.68 0.55 -15.95
CA LEU A 83 10.97 -0.31 -14.81
C LEU A 83 9.70 -1.04 -14.35
N THR A 84 9.89 -2.25 -13.84
CA THR A 84 8.85 -3.08 -13.23
C THR A 84 9.25 -3.34 -11.79
N GLY A 85 8.35 -3.10 -10.85
CA GLY A 85 8.66 -3.23 -9.43
C GLY A 85 7.71 -2.47 -8.52
N GLU A 86 8.08 -2.40 -7.25
CA GLU A 86 7.35 -1.70 -6.21
C GLU A 86 8.17 -0.50 -5.75
N LEU A 87 7.57 0.68 -5.74
CA LEU A 87 8.09 1.87 -5.08
C LEU A 87 7.37 2.00 -3.74
N GLU A 88 8.11 1.84 -2.66
CA GLU A 88 7.70 2.24 -1.33
C GLU A 88 8.13 3.69 -1.08
N VAL A 89 7.23 4.47 -0.50
CA VAL A 89 7.49 5.85 -0.11
C VAL A 89 7.07 6.02 1.34
N HIS A 90 7.95 6.59 2.17
CA HIS A 90 7.78 6.73 3.60
C HIS A 90 7.94 8.20 3.99
N ALA A 91 6.86 8.84 4.43
CA ALA A 91 6.86 10.22 4.91
C ALA A 91 6.56 10.29 6.42
N SER A 92 6.61 11.49 7.00
CA SER A 92 6.32 11.69 8.43
C SER A 92 4.83 11.45 8.74
N GLY A 93 4.48 10.21 9.09
CA GLY A 93 3.14 9.82 9.53
C GLY A 93 2.25 9.16 8.47
N ASN A 94 2.74 8.97 7.24
CA ASN A 94 2.08 8.14 6.24
C ASN A 94 3.12 7.38 5.40
N SER A 95 2.72 6.27 4.80
CA SER A 95 3.53 5.51 3.85
C SER A 95 2.67 5.09 2.67
N GLY A 96 3.29 4.84 1.52
CA GLY A 96 2.63 4.45 0.29
C GLY A 96 3.40 3.37 -0.44
N SER A 97 2.68 2.48 -1.11
CA SER A 97 3.24 1.45 -1.99
C SER A 97 2.58 1.54 -3.36
N PHE A 98 3.43 1.67 -4.39
CA PHE A 98 3.04 1.83 -5.78
C PHE A 98 3.74 0.78 -6.64
N PHE A 99 2.96 0.01 -7.39
CA PHE A 99 3.49 -1.03 -8.25
C PHE A 99 3.46 -0.61 -9.71
N PHE A 100 4.54 -0.93 -10.40
CA PHE A 100 4.77 -0.58 -11.79
C PHE A 100 5.03 -1.81 -12.62
N SER A 101 4.53 -1.79 -13.85
CA SER A 101 4.82 -2.78 -14.88
C SER A 101 5.17 -2.06 -16.17
N LYS A 102 6.39 -2.26 -16.66
CA LYS A 102 6.92 -1.60 -17.86
C LYS A 102 6.72 -0.07 -17.82
N GLY A 103 7.01 0.55 -16.68
CA GLY A 103 6.87 2.01 -16.49
C GLY A 103 5.43 2.52 -16.37
N MET A 104 4.44 1.62 -16.28
CA MET A 104 3.02 1.95 -16.06
C MET A 104 2.64 1.68 -14.62
N LEU A 105 1.85 2.57 -14.01
CA LEU A 105 1.28 2.34 -12.68
C LEU A 105 0.15 1.30 -12.79
N VAL A 106 0.29 0.19 -12.06
CA VAL A 106 -0.71 -0.90 -12.07
C VAL A 106 -1.48 -1.02 -10.76
N PHE A 107 -0.90 -0.53 -9.66
CA PHE A 107 -1.55 -0.50 -8.36
C PHE A 107 -0.91 0.56 -7.47
N GLY A 108 -1.68 1.14 -6.55
CA GLY A 108 -1.18 2.10 -5.57
C GLY A 108 -2.05 2.15 -4.33
N MET A 109 -1.44 2.27 -3.16
CA MET A 109 -2.16 2.43 -1.90
C MET A 109 -1.34 3.23 -0.89
N LEU A 110 -2.03 3.86 0.05
CA LEU A 110 -1.43 4.46 1.24
C LEU A 110 -1.77 3.61 2.45
N GLU A 111 -0.90 3.63 3.45
CA GLU A 111 -1.12 2.92 4.71
C GLU A 111 -2.17 3.60 5.58
N SER A 112 -2.20 4.94 5.56
CA SER A 112 -3.16 5.76 6.30
C SER A 112 -3.86 6.78 5.39
N ASN A 113 -5.03 7.26 5.83
CA ASN A 113 -5.86 8.26 5.13
C ASN A 113 -6.33 7.88 3.71
N GLN A 114 -6.07 6.65 3.25
CA GLN A 114 -6.63 6.18 2.00
C GLN A 114 -8.15 6.05 2.13
N LYS A 115 -8.89 6.80 1.31
CA LYS A 115 -10.34 6.64 1.24
C LYS A 115 -10.68 5.20 0.91
N MET A 116 -11.59 4.61 1.67
CA MET A 116 -11.99 3.24 1.42
C MET A 116 -12.83 3.16 0.14
N LEU A 117 -12.73 2.06 -0.59
CA LEU A 117 -13.49 1.86 -1.82
C LEU A 117 -15.00 2.06 -1.60
N GLY A 118 -15.54 1.58 -0.48
CA GLY A 118 -16.95 1.78 -0.11
C GLY A 118 -17.32 3.26 0.04
N GLU A 119 -16.46 4.07 0.66
CA GLU A 119 -16.68 5.51 0.82
C GLU A 119 -16.67 6.23 -0.52
N ILE A 120 -15.75 5.86 -1.42
CA ILE A 120 -15.68 6.40 -2.78
C ILE A 120 -16.97 6.08 -3.54
N LEU A 121 -17.43 4.83 -3.49
CA LEU A 121 -18.64 4.39 -4.17
C LEU A 121 -19.91 5.09 -3.63
N MET A 122 -19.99 5.30 -2.31
CA MET A 122 -21.09 6.06 -1.70
C MET A 122 -21.04 7.54 -2.09
N HIS A 123 -19.86 8.17 -2.06
CA HIS A 123 -19.68 9.56 -2.45
C HIS A 123 -20.06 9.79 -3.92
N GLU A 124 -19.78 8.82 -4.79
CA GLU A 124 -20.17 8.81 -6.20
C GLU A 124 -21.64 8.44 -6.42
N GLN A 125 -22.40 8.18 -5.35
CA GLN A 125 -23.82 7.77 -5.38
C GLN A 125 -24.06 6.50 -6.21
N LEU A 126 -23.02 5.65 -6.33
CA LEU A 126 -23.09 4.38 -7.04
C LEU A 126 -23.73 3.29 -6.19
N ILE A 127 -23.63 3.41 -4.87
CA ILE A 127 -24.23 2.51 -3.88
C ILE A 127 -24.79 3.33 -2.72
N THR A 128 -25.78 2.78 -2.00
CA THR A 128 -26.27 3.36 -0.74
C THR A 128 -25.53 2.83 0.47
N ALA A 129 -25.67 3.50 1.62
CA ALA A 129 -25.10 3.04 2.88
C ALA A 129 -25.64 1.65 3.28
N GLU A 130 -26.94 1.41 3.07
CA GLU A 130 -27.59 0.15 3.38
C GLU A 130 -27.05 -1.00 2.51
N GLN A 131 -26.82 -0.74 1.21
CA GLN A 131 -26.22 -1.71 0.28
C GLN A 131 -24.77 -2.04 0.66
N LEU A 132 -24.01 -1.01 1.08
CA LEU A 132 -22.64 -1.20 1.56
C LEU A 132 -22.61 -2.05 2.84
N ASP A 133 -23.46 -1.74 3.82
CA ASP A 133 -23.55 -2.47 5.08
C ASP A 133 -23.94 -3.93 4.87
N GLU A 134 -24.91 -4.20 3.98
CA GLU A 134 -25.28 -5.56 3.60
C GLU A 134 -24.09 -6.33 3.01
N CYS A 135 -23.37 -5.72 2.06
CA CYS A 135 -22.23 -6.35 1.42
C CYS A 135 -21.06 -6.56 2.38
N LEU A 136 -20.84 -5.65 3.33
CA LEU A 136 -19.85 -5.81 4.39
C LEU A 136 -20.22 -6.98 5.32
N ALA A 137 -21.48 -7.12 5.69
CA ALA A 137 -21.94 -8.26 6.50
C ALA A 137 -21.74 -9.60 5.78
N LEU A 138 -21.98 -9.65 4.46
CA LEU A 138 -21.70 -10.83 3.64
C LEU A 138 -20.19 -11.12 3.55
N HIS A 139 -19.38 -10.07 3.37
CA HIS A 139 -17.93 -10.16 3.32
C HIS A 139 -17.35 -10.75 4.62
N GLU A 140 -17.85 -10.32 5.77
CA GLU A 140 -17.43 -10.84 7.08
C GLU A 140 -17.88 -12.30 7.30
N LYS A 141 -19.13 -12.63 6.97
CA LYS A 141 -19.64 -14.02 7.07
C LYS A 141 -18.87 -14.99 6.18
N GLY A 142 -18.43 -14.55 5.01
CA GLY A 142 -17.61 -15.35 4.09
C GLY A 142 -16.13 -15.48 4.50
N GLY A 143 -15.74 -14.96 5.67
CA GLY A 143 -14.35 -14.98 6.13
C GLY A 143 -13.41 -14.11 5.30
N ARG A 144 -13.94 -13.06 4.65
CA ARG A 144 -13.21 -12.11 3.81
C ARG A 144 -12.47 -12.73 2.63
N ARG A 145 -12.90 -13.92 2.18
CA ARG A 145 -12.30 -14.64 1.04
C ARG A 145 -12.59 -13.95 -0.30
N GLN A 146 -13.78 -13.40 -0.44
CA GLN A 146 -14.23 -12.71 -1.65
C GLN A 146 -14.05 -11.19 -1.50
N ARG A 147 -13.67 -10.48 -2.56
CA ARG A 147 -13.52 -9.01 -2.54
C ARG A 147 -14.87 -8.31 -2.39
N LEU A 148 -14.91 -7.21 -1.64
CA LEU A 148 -16.13 -6.39 -1.47
C LEU A 148 -16.71 -5.94 -2.82
N GLY A 149 -15.86 -5.51 -3.76
CA GLY A 149 -16.30 -5.12 -5.11
C GLY A 149 -16.98 -6.25 -5.88
N SER A 150 -16.50 -7.50 -5.73
CA SER A 150 -17.14 -8.67 -6.36
C SER A 150 -18.50 -8.94 -5.74
N ILE A 151 -18.63 -8.82 -4.41
CA ILE A 151 -19.90 -8.97 -3.71
C ILE A 151 -20.91 -7.92 -4.20
N LEU A 152 -20.49 -6.66 -4.33
CA LEU A 152 -21.32 -5.57 -4.84
C LEU A 152 -21.83 -5.82 -6.28
N ILE A 153 -21.01 -6.41 -7.14
CA ILE A 153 -21.41 -6.80 -8.50
C ILE A 153 -22.38 -7.99 -8.46
N GLU A 154 -22.10 -9.01 -7.65
CA GLU A 154 -22.95 -10.21 -7.53
C GLU A 154 -24.33 -9.90 -6.95
N GLN A 155 -24.42 -8.96 -6.00
CA GLN A 155 -25.71 -8.47 -5.49
C GLN A 155 -26.44 -7.55 -6.49
N GLY A 156 -25.81 -7.21 -7.62
CA GLY A 156 -26.39 -6.34 -8.64
C GLY A 156 -26.41 -4.85 -8.28
N TYR A 157 -25.67 -4.44 -7.25
CA TYR A 157 -25.60 -3.05 -6.78
C TYR A 157 -24.59 -2.22 -7.58
N LEU A 158 -23.58 -2.85 -8.17
CA LEU A 158 -22.51 -2.15 -8.88
C LEU A 158 -22.22 -2.78 -10.24
N HIS A 159 -22.08 -1.94 -11.27
CA HIS A 159 -21.60 -2.39 -12.58
C HIS A 159 -20.06 -2.57 -12.56
N PRO A 160 -19.49 -3.61 -13.20
CA PRO A 160 -18.04 -3.83 -13.23
C PRO A 160 -17.20 -2.62 -13.71
N ASP A 161 -17.73 -1.86 -14.68
CA ASP A 161 -17.05 -0.67 -15.19
C ASP A 161 -16.98 0.47 -14.16
N ASN A 162 -18.03 0.60 -13.33
CA ASN A 162 -18.06 1.57 -12.25
C ASN A 162 -17.04 1.20 -11.18
N LEU A 163 -16.97 -0.08 -10.80
CA LEU A 163 -15.94 -0.58 -9.88
C LEU A 163 -14.53 -0.25 -10.36
N THR A 164 -14.24 -0.53 -11.63
CA THR A 164 -12.92 -0.26 -12.23
C THR A 164 -12.60 1.24 -12.21
N SER A 165 -13.59 2.09 -12.46
CA SER A 165 -13.44 3.55 -12.45
C SER A 165 -13.16 4.09 -11.04
N SER A 166 -13.92 3.63 -10.03
CA SER A 166 -13.71 4.03 -8.63
C SER A 166 -12.38 3.52 -8.07
N LEU A 167 -11.92 2.33 -8.47
CA LEU A 167 -10.59 1.82 -8.12
C LEU A 167 -9.47 2.65 -8.75
N ARG A 168 -9.60 3.01 -10.04
CA ARG A 168 -8.66 3.91 -10.71
C ARG A 168 -8.58 5.24 -9.97
N ARG A 169 -9.71 5.81 -9.58
CA ARG A 169 -9.75 7.04 -8.77
C ARG A 169 -9.03 6.86 -7.43
N GLN A 170 -9.29 5.79 -6.70
CA GLN A 170 -8.63 5.51 -5.41
C GLN A 170 -7.10 5.47 -5.56
N ILE A 171 -6.60 4.83 -6.62
CA ILE A 171 -5.16 4.73 -6.92
C ILE A 171 -4.59 6.11 -7.28
N LYS A 172 -5.31 6.89 -8.09
CA LYS A 172 -4.91 8.27 -8.45
C LYS A 172 -4.83 9.18 -7.21
N GLU A 173 -5.83 9.13 -6.34
CA GLU A 173 -5.83 9.92 -5.10
C GLU A 173 -4.63 9.58 -4.22
N ALA A 174 -4.32 8.29 -4.05
CA ALA A 174 -3.11 7.85 -3.34
C ALA A 174 -1.81 8.36 -4.01
N PHE A 175 -1.74 8.29 -5.33
CA PHE A 175 -0.59 8.74 -6.10
C PHE A 175 -0.37 10.25 -5.95
N PHE A 176 -1.43 11.06 -6.04
CA PHE A 176 -1.34 12.51 -5.91
C PHE A 176 -0.99 12.95 -4.49
N GLU A 177 -1.49 12.26 -3.46
CA GLU A 177 -1.07 12.55 -2.08
C GLU A 177 0.44 12.32 -1.91
N ALA A 178 0.98 11.22 -2.44
CA ALA A 178 2.40 10.92 -2.34
C ALA A 178 3.30 11.92 -3.11
N LEU A 179 2.81 12.49 -4.22
CA LEU A 179 3.52 13.58 -4.92
C LEU A 179 3.69 14.83 -4.06
N GLY A 180 2.80 15.06 -3.09
CA GLY A 180 2.88 16.20 -2.18
C GLY A 180 3.93 16.06 -1.07
N TRP A 181 4.54 14.88 -0.92
CA TRP A 181 5.52 14.65 0.15
C TRP A 181 6.88 15.23 -0.21
N ILE A 182 7.40 16.10 0.66
CA ILE A 182 8.67 16.81 0.47
C ILE A 182 9.79 16.31 1.38
N GLU A 183 9.47 15.48 2.37
CA GLU A 183 10.40 14.89 3.33
C GLU A 183 10.09 13.41 3.51
N GLY A 184 11.14 12.59 3.71
CA GLY A 184 11.00 11.16 3.93
C GLY A 184 12.01 10.34 3.15
N SER A 185 11.70 9.08 2.90
CA SER A 185 12.56 8.17 2.13
C SER A 185 11.76 7.33 1.15
N PHE A 186 12.42 6.85 0.11
CA PHE A 186 11.82 5.94 -0.86
C PHE A 186 12.70 4.71 -1.06
N LEU A 187 12.09 3.58 -1.42
CA LEU A 187 12.76 2.34 -1.79
C LEU A 187 12.08 1.75 -3.02
N PHE A 188 12.84 1.39 -4.04
CA PHE A 188 12.33 0.68 -5.21
C PHE A 188 12.84 -0.76 -5.24
N HIS A 189 11.91 -1.70 -5.19
CA HIS A 189 12.15 -3.12 -5.32
C HIS A 189 11.87 -3.59 -6.74
N SER A 190 12.92 -4.01 -7.44
CA SER A 190 12.80 -4.49 -8.82
C SER A 190 12.03 -5.82 -8.90
N ASN A 191 11.24 -5.98 -9.97
CA ASN A 191 10.49 -7.20 -10.30
C ASN A 191 9.50 -7.66 -9.21
N GLN A 192 9.06 -6.73 -8.35
CA GLN A 192 7.93 -6.97 -7.49
C GLN A 192 6.61 -6.76 -8.22
N ILE A 193 5.63 -7.58 -7.85
CA ILE A 193 4.28 -7.62 -8.40
C ILE A 193 3.35 -7.58 -7.19
N PRO A 194 2.21 -6.87 -7.27
CA PRO A 194 1.27 -6.82 -6.16
C PRO A 194 0.89 -8.23 -5.70
N SER A 195 0.91 -8.46 -4.39
CA SER A 195 0.50 -9.73 -3.81
C SER A 195 -1.03 -9.88 -3.84
N GLY A 196 -1.49 -11.08 -4.19
CA GLY A 196 -2.90 -11.46 -4.24
C GLY A 196 -3.63 -11.07 -5.53
N GLU A 197 -4.88 -11.54 -5.68
CA GLU A 197 -5.78 -11.13 -6.76
C GLU A 197 -6.25 -9.69 -6.52
N ARG A 198 -5.48 -8.72 -7.01
CA ARG A 198 -5.84 -7.30 -7.02
C ARG A 198 -6.33 -6.93 -8.41
N THR A 199 -7.39 -6.12 -8.48
CA THR A 199 -7.78 -5.48 -9.74
C THR A 199 -6.67 -4.50 -10.11
N LEU A 200 -5.95 -4.79 -11.18
CA LEU A 200 -4.89 -3.92 -11.69
C LEU A 200 -5.50 -2.86 -12.60
N VAL A 201 -4.97 -1.65 -12.49
CA VAL A 201 -5.22 -0.59 -13.47
C VAL A 201 -4.04 -0.49 -14.42
N SER A 202 -4.13 0.40 -15.40
CA SER A 202 -3.00 0.69 -16.28
C SER A 202 -3.01 2.19 -16.54
N GLU A 203 -2.28 2.91 -15.69
CA GLU A 203 -2.18 4.36 -15.79
C GLU A 203 -0.77 4.74 -16.26
N ARG A 204 -0.70 5.67 -17.21
CA ARG A 204 0.59 6.22 -17.63
C ARG A 204 1.05 7.24 -16.61
N VAL A 205 2.28 7.08 -16.15
CA VAL A 205 2.87 7.94 -15.11
C VAL A 205 2.98 9.39 -15.57
N ASP A 206 3.38 9.65 -16.81
CA ASP A 206 3.47 11.01 -17.37
C ASP A 206 2.14 11.76 -17.31
N HIS A 207 1.04 11.09 -17.66
CA HIS A 207 -0.31 11.66 -17.57
C HIS A 207 -0.70 11.94 -16.12
N LEU A 208 -0.43 11.00 -15.20
CA LEU A 208 -0.71 11.20 -13.78
C LEU A 208 0.10 12.35 -13.19
N LEU A 209 1.36 12.53 -13.57
CA LEU A 209 2.18 13.66 -13.11
C LEU A 209 1.56 14.98 -13.56
N LEU A 210 1.13 15.08 -14.82
CA LEU A 210 0.46 16.28 -15.35
C LEU A 210 -0.87 16.56 -14.62
N GLU A 211 -1.70 15.53 -14.41
CA GLU A 211 -2.94 15.66 -13.64
C GLU A 211 -2.66 16.08 -12.18
N GLY A 212 -1.65 15.48 -11.55
CA GLY A 212 -1.28 15.71 -10.17
C GLY A 212 -0.79 17.13 -9.90
N MET A 213 -0.04 17.73 -10.83
CA MET A 213 0.40 19.13 -10.71
C MET A 213 -0.80 20.09 -10.62
N VAL A 214 -1.86 19.87 -11.41
CA VAL A 214 -3.07 20.68 -11.35
C VAL A 214 -3.78 20.49 -10.00
N SER A 215 -3.90 19.24 -9.53
CA SER A 215 -4.61 18.93 -8.29
C SER A 215 -3.89 19.40 -7.02
N LEU A 216 -2.56 19.39 -7.00
CA LEU A 216 -1.77 19.88 -5.86
C LEU A 216 -1.83 21.40 -5.71
N ASP A 217 -1.96 22.14 -6.81
CA ASP A 217 -2.16 23.59 -6.76
C ASP A 217 -3.54 23.96 -6.19
N GLU A 218 -4.58 23.18 -6.51
CA GLU A 218 -5.94 23.37 -5.96
C GLU A 218 -6.01 23.13 -4.44
N ASN A 219 -5.30 22.11 -3.94
CA ASN A 219 -5.27 21.77 -2.51
C ASN A 219 -4.39 22.70 -1.65
N LYS A 220 -3.48 23.48 -2.25
CA LYS A 220 -2.72 24.54 -1.55
C LYS A 220 -3.47 25.87 -1.45
N ALA A 221 -4.56 26.03 -2.19
CA ALA A 221 -5.32 27.28 -2.29
C ALA A 221 -6.51 27.39 -1.31
N LEU A 222 -6.68 26.43 -0.41
CA LEU A 222 -7.70 26.37 0.64
C LEU A 222 -7.06 26.36 2.04
#